data_AF-A0A345XTK9-F1
#
_entry.id   AF-A0A345XTK9-F1
#
_cell.length_a   1.000
_cell.length_b   1.000
_cell.length_c   1.000
_cell.angle_alpha   90.00
_cell.angle_beta   90.00
_cell.angle_gamma   90.00
#
_symmetry.space_group_name_H-M   'P 1'
#
loop_
_entity.id
_entity.type
_entity.pdbx_description
1 polymer ?
#
loop_
_entity_poly.entity_id
_entity_poly.type
_entity_poly.pdbx_seq_one_letter_code
_entity_poly.pdbx_strand_id
1 'polypeptide(L)'
;MITCVVEYVIDPAKTERFEEFAHRWMELVARHGGEHHGYFLPSEGASDRALALFSFPSLAAYENYRELFGTDPDFVAADRIRDESGCVLRHERTFMRPLLPDSPPADGLPDARDAPDAPGLPGGDAGNASPEA
;
A
#
# COMPACT_ATOMS: atom_id res chain seq x y z
N MET A 1 -3.03 -6.24 -11.68
CA MET A 1 -2.19 -6.06 -10.48
C MET A 1 -3.09 -5.74 -9.29
N ILE A 2 -2.76 -6.30 -8.13
CA ILE A 2 -3.40 -6.01 -6.84
C ILE A 2 -2.33 -5.59 -5.83
N THR A 3 -2.71 -4.82 -4.82
CA THR A 3 -1.87 -4.50 -3.66
C THR A 3 -2.52 -5.07 -2.42
N CYS A 4 -1.81 -5.95 -1.72
CA CYS A 4 -2.18 -6.35 -0.37
C CYS A 4 -1.68 -5.26 0.59
N VAL A 5 -2.60 -4.66 1.33
CA VAL A 5 -2.35 -3.75 2.43
C VAL A 5 -2.53 -4.52 3.71
N VAL A 6 -1.47 -4.63 4.51
CA VAL A 6 -1.52 -5.24 5.83
C VAL A 6 -1.41 -4.16 6.86
N GLU A 7 -2.46 -3.99 7.66
CA GLU A 7 -2.47 -3.11 8.82
C GLU A 7 -2.06 -3.90 10.05
N TYR A 8 -1.09 -3.40 10.79
CA TYR A 8 -0.61 -4.01 12.02
C TYR A 8 -0.88 -3.09 13.21
N VAL A 9 -1.30 -3.70 14.32
CA VAL A 9 -1.10 -3.16 15.66
C VAL A 9 0.08 -3.92 16.24
N ILE A 10 1.16 -3.21 16.59
CA ILE A 10 2.41 -3.77 17.11
C ILE A 10 2.59 -3.41 18.58
N ASP A 11 3.41 -4.18 19.29
CA ASP A 11 3.88 -3.81 20.63
C ASP A 11 5.01 -2.76 20.49
N PRO A 12 4.81 -1.51 20.96
CA PRO A 12 5.81 -0.45 20.81
C PRO A 12 7.13 -0.74 21.54
N ALA A 13 7.13 -1.63 22.53
CA ALA A 13 8.34 -2.05 23.23
C ALA A 13 9.15 -3.11 22.45
N LYS A 14 8.63 -3.60 21.32
CA LYS A 14 9.21 -4.70 20.54
C LYS A 14 9.38 -4.35 19.06
N THR A 15 9.50 -3.07 18.75
CA THR A 15 9.67 -2.57 17.38
C THR A 15 10.87 -3.22 16.68
N GLU A 16 12.00 -3.41 17.37
CA GLU A 16 13.18 -4.09 16.81
C GLU A 16 12.85 -5.52 16.33
N ARG A 17 12.03 -6.27 17.08
CA ARG A 17 11.57 -7.60 16.68
C ARG A 17 10.58 -7.56 15.53
N PHE A 18 9.77 -6.50 15.45
CA PHE A 18 8.90 -6.26 14.31
C PHE A 18 9.71 -5.93 13.05
N GLU A 19 10.80 -5.18 13.17
CA GLU A 19 11.72 -4.91 12.05
C GLU A 19 12.39 -6.19 11.54
N GLU A 20 12.88 -7.06 12.43
CA GLU A 20 13.40 -8.39 12.08
C GLU A 20 12.37 -9.20 11.28
N PHE A 21 11.13 -9.25 11.78
CA PHE A 21 10.01 -9.88 11.09
C PHE A 21 9.74 -9.25 9.72
N ALA A 22 9.67 -7.92 9.65
CA ALA A 22 9.39 -7.16 8.43
C ALA A 22 10.45 -7.41 7.36
N HIS A 23 11.73 -7.40 7.72
CA HIS A 23 12.83 -7.70 6.80
C HIS A 23 12.69 -9.09 6.18
N ARG A 24 12.36 -10.11 6.98
CA ARG A 24 12.12 -11.47 6.46
C ARG A 24 10.95 -11.54 5.49
N TRP A 25 9.86 -10.85 5.80
CA TRP A 25 8.71 -10.81 4.89
C TRP A 25 9.01 -10.07 3.59
N MET A 26 9.79 -8.99 3.61
CA MET A 26 10.22 -8.30 2.38
C MET A 26 11.03 -9.24 1.47
N GLU A 27 11.99 -9.99 2.04
CA GLU A 27 12.77 -10.99 1.30
C GLU A 27 11.88 -12.08 0.70
N LEU A 28 10.94 -12.61 1.48
CA LEU A 28 10.02 -13.66 1.05
C LEU A 28 9.10 -13.20 -0.09
N VAL A 29 8.46 -12.03 0.05
CA VAL A 29 7.60 -11.47 -1.00
C VAL A 29 8.37 -11.32 -2.31
N ALA A 30 9.57 -10.73 -2.26
CA ALA A 30 10.42 -10.53 -3.44
C ALA A 30 10.82 -11.86 -4.10
N ARG A 31 11.22 -12.87 -3.31
CA ARG A 31 11.60 -14.19 -3.83
C ARG A 31 10.45 -14.92 -4.54
N HIS A 32 9.21 -14.68 -4.13
CA HIS A 32 8.04 -15.36 -4.67
C HIS A 32 7.24 -14.51 -5.66
N GLY A 33 7.89 -13.53 -6.30
CA GLY A 33 7.33 -12.78 -7.43
C GLY A 33 6.36 -11.66 -7.04
N GLY A 34 6.33 -11.28 -5.77
CA GLY A 34 5.68 -10.07 -5.30
C GLY A 34 6.64 -8.87 -5.32
N GLU A 35 6.09 -7.68 -5.48
CA GLU A 35 6.82 -6.42 -5.35
C GLU A 35 6.49 -5.79 -4.00
N HIS A 36 7.49 -5.60 -3.14
CA HIS A 36 7.27 -5.00 -1.83
C HIS A 36 7.44 -3.47 -1.89
N HIS A 37 6.44 -2.72 -1.46
CA HIS A 37 6.42 -1.24 -1.48
C HIS A 37 6.97 -0.62 -0.19
N GLY A 38 7.12 -1.44 0.85
CA GLY A 38 7.75 -1.07 2.11
C GLY A 38 6.91 -1.43 3.32
N TYR A 39 7.60 -1.50 4.46
CA TYR A 39 6.96 -1.43 5.77
C TYR A 39 7.05 0.01 6.26
N PHE A 40 5.91 0.56 6.68
CA PHE A 40 5.80 1.91 7.22
C PHE A 40 5.58 1.77 8.72
N LEU A 41 6.59 2.15 9.50
CA LEU A 41 6.59 2.01 10.96
C LEU A 41 6.14 3.31 11.64
N PRO A 42 5.77 3.25 12.93
CA PRO A 42 5.52 4.43 13.74
C PRO A 42 6.69 5.42 13.69
N SER A 43 6.37 6.70 13.50
CA SER A 43 7.34 7.80 13.57
C SER A 43 6.72 8.98 14.33
N GLU A 44 5.67 9.59 13.77
CA GLU A 44 4.85 10.60 14.44
C GLU A 44 3.38 10.18 14.43
N GLY A 45 2.67 10.36 15.55
CA GLY A 45 1.29 9.92 15.72
C GLY A 45 1.16 8.64 16.54
N ALA A 46 0.45 7.63 16.02
CA ALA A 46 0.21 6.38 16.74
C ALA A 46 1.51 5.55 16.83
N SER A 47 1.94 5.24 18.06
CA SER A 47 3.18 4.50 18.34
C SER A 47 3.09 3.00 18.08
N ASP A 48 1.89 2.49 17.79
CA ASP A 48 1.56 1.07 17.67
C ASP A 48 1.05 0.69 16.28
N ARG A 49 1.01 1.62 15.31
CA ARG A 49 0.49 1.35 13.96
C ARG A 49 1.58 1.22 12.93
N ALA A 50 1.62 0.07 12.26
CA ALA A 50 2.48 -0.18 11.12
C ALA A 50 1.68 -0.68 9.91
N LEU A 51 2.22 -0.45 8.72
CA LEU A 51 1.63 -0.90 7.45
C LEU A 51 2.66 -1.69 6.65
N ALA A 52 2.22 -2.72 5.94
CA ALA A 52 3.00 -3.33 4.86
C ALA A 52 2.18 -3.30 3.57
N LEU A 53 2.80 -2.84 2.50
CA LEU A 53 2.19 -2.82 1.18
C LEU A 53 3.04 -3.66 0.24
N PHE A 54 2.42 -4.58 -0.49
CA PHE A 54 3.07 -5.33 -1.53
C PHE A 54 2.10 -5.73 -2.64
N SER A 55 2.58 -5.82 -3.88
CA SER A 55 1.77 -6.11 -5.05
C SER A 55 2.08 -7.46 -5.67
N PHE A 56 1.03 -8.04 -6.27
CA PHE A 56 1.11 -9.21 -7.13
C PHE A 56 0.37 -8.95 -8.45
N PRO A 57 0.72 -9.66 -9.54
CA PRO A 57 0.04 -9.49 -10.83
C PRO A 57 -1.48 -9.69 -10.77
N SER A 58 -1.95 -10.61 -9.94
CA SER A 58 -3.38 -10.93 -9.74
C SER A 58 -3.62 -11.54 -8.35
N LEU A 59 -4.89 -11.66 -7.95
CA LEU A 59 -5.27 -12.35 -6.72
C LEU A 59 -4.83 -13.83 -6.75
N ALA A 60 -4.96 -14.50 -7.91
CA ALA A 60 -4.52 -15.87 -8.08
C ALA A 60 -3.00 -16.04 -7.86
N ALA A 61 -2.18 -15.09 -8.34
CA ALA A 61 -0.73 -15.13 -8.08
C ALA A 61 -0.41 -14.99 -6.58
N TYR A 62 -1.16 -14.16 -5.87
CA TYR A 62 -1.05 -14.02 -4.42
C TYR A 62 -1.55 -15.27 -3.67
N GLU A 63 -2.62 -15.92 -4.13
CA GLU A 63 -3.12 -17.17 -3.54
C GLU A 63 -2.09 -18.29 -3.64
N ASN A 64 -1.43 -18.45 -4.80
CA ASN A 64 -0.33 -19.40 -4.95
C ASN A 64 0.83 -19.11 -3.97
N TYR A 65 1.17 -17.82 -3.79
CA TYR A 65 2.15 -17.41 -2.78
C TYR A 65 1.71 -17.78 -1.35
N ARG A 66 0.42 -17.67 -1.04
CA ARG A 66 -0.11 -18.05 0.29
C ARG A 66 -0.06 -19.54 0.58
N GLU A 67 -0.02 -20.41 -0.43
CA GLU A 67 0.08 -21.86 -0.21
C GLU A 67 1.37 -22.28 0.52
N LEU A 68 2.39 -21.41 0.46
CA LEU A 68 3.67 -21.59 1.16
C LEU A 68 3.58 -21.33 2.67
N PHE A 69 2.52 -20.68 3.14
CA PHE A 69 2.40 -20.27 4.53
C PHE A 69 2.22 -21.52 5.41
N GLY A 70 3.09 -21.67 6.41
CA GLY A 70 3.08 -22.84 7.30
C GLY A 70 3.63 -24.13 6.68
N THR A 71 4.00 -24.13 5.40
CA THR A 71 4.56 -25.31 4.70
C THR A 71 6.03 -25.10 4.34
N ASP A 72 6.38 -23.92 3.83
CA ASP A 72 7.74 -23.57 3.49
C ASP A 72 8.54 -23.19 4.76
N PRO A 73 9.75 -23.78 4.98
CA PRO A 73 10.55 -23.54 6.17
C PRO A 73 10.89 -22.07 6.43
N ASP A 74 11.10 -21.27 5.39
CA ASP A 74 11.48 -19.86 5.57
C ASP A 74 10.28 -19.02 6.03
N PHE A 75 9.08 -19.33 5.55
CA PHE A 75 7.84 -18.69 6.04
C PHE A 75 7.55 -19.09 7.49
N VAL A 76 7.72 -20.37 7.83
CA VAL A 76 7.56 -20.85 9.22
C VAL A 76 8.57 -20.16 10.15
N ALA A 77 9.81 -19.97 9.70
CA ALA A 77 10.81 -19.24 10.47
C ALA A 77 10.45 -17.76 10.65
N ALA A 78 9.90 -17.10 9.62
CA ALA A 78 9.44 -15.72 9.72
C ALA A 78 8.25 -15.57 10.68
N ASP A 79 7.26 -16.47 10.60
CA ASP A 79 6.12 -16.47 11.53
C ASP A 79 6.55 -16.71 12.98
N ARG A 80 7.57 -17.55 13.20
CA ARG A 80 8.13 -17.81 14.53
C ARG A 80 8.67 -16.54 15.20
N ILE A 81 9.30 -15.62 14.45
CA ILE A 81 9.77 -14.34 15.00
C ILE A 81 8.60 -13.59 15.65
N ARG A 82 7.47 -13.51 14.95
CA ARG A 82 6.24 -12.88 15.47
C ARG A 82 5.72 -13.63 16.69
N ASP A 83 5.58 -14.95 16.60
CA ASP A 83 4.92 -15.75 17.62
C ASP A 83 5.72 -15.82 18.93
N GLU A 84 7.05 -15.89 18.85
CA GLU A 84 7.93 -15.92 20.03
C GLU A 84 8.10 -14.54 20.68
N SER A 85 8.22 -13.49 19.86
CA SER A 85 8.37 -12.13 20.40
C SER A 85 7.06 -11.54 20.88
N GLY A 86 5.93 -11.89 20.25
CA GLY A 86 4.66 -11.19 20.42
C GLY A 86 4.73 -9.74 19.95
N CYS A 87 5.52 -9.43 18.92
CA CYS A 87 5.67 -8.07 18.40
C CYS A 87 4.43 -7.57 17.63
N VAL A 88 3.58 -8.47 17.12
CA VAL A 88 2.31 -8.14 16.46
C VAL A 88 1.14 -8.54 17.36
N LEU A 89 0.31 -7.56 17.72
CA LEU A 89 -0.88 -7.75 18.56
C LEU A 89 -2.14 -8.01 17.75
N ARG A 90 -2.25 -7.35 16.59
CA ARG A 90 -3.34 -7.54 15.63
C ARG A 90 -2.81 -7.29 14.22
N HIS A 91 -3.34 -8.00 13.24
CA HIS A 91 -3.16 -7.64 11.85
C HIS A 91 -4.45 -7.85 11.04
N GLU A 92 -4.62 -7.04 10.01
CA GLU A 92 -5.72 -7.11 9.06
C GLU A 92 -5.18 -6.98 7.65
N ARG A 93 -5.77 -7.72 6.70
CA ARG A 93 -5.33 -7.72 5.29
C ARG A 93 -6.46 -7.30 4.39
N THR A 94 -6.20 -6.32 3.54
CA THR A 94 -7.13 -5.79 2.54
C THR A 94 -6.47 -5.77 1.17
N PHE A 95 -7.24 -6.05 0.12
CA PHE A 95 -6.75 -6.00 -1.27
C PHE A 95 -7.26 -4.76 -1.96
N MET A 96 -6.36 -3.99 -2.55
CA MET A 96 -6.65 -2.73 -3.23
C MET A 96 -6.14 -2.77 -4.67
N ARG A 97 -6.80 -2.00 -5.54
CA ARG A 97 -6.27 -1.73 -6.88
C ARG A 97 -5.28 -0.55 -6.77
N PRO A 98 -4.00 -0.74 -7.13
CA PRO A 98 -3.05 0.36 -7.11
C PRO A 98 -3.35 1.39 -8.21
N LEU A 99 -3.08 2.66 -7.92
CA LEU A 99 -2.98 3.74 -8.89
C LEU A 99 -1.55 4.30 -8.79
N LEU A 100 -0.65 3.74 -9.60
CA LEU A 100 0.76 4.13 -9.68
C LEU A 100 1.01 4.87 -11.00
N PRO A 101 2.13 5.62 -11.14
CA PRO A 101 2.43 6.38 -12.36
C PRO A 101 2.33 5.59 -13.67
N ASP A 102 2.69 4.30 -13.63
CA ASP A 102 2.66 3.39 -14.78
C ASP A 102 1.43 2.47 -14.80
N SER A 103 0.42 2.73 -13.95
CA SER A 103 -0.81 1.93 -13.96
C SER A 103 -1.64 2.27 -15.19
N PRO A 104 -2.13 1.25 -15.93
CA PRO A 104 -3.07 1.50 -17.01
C PRO A 104 -4.33 2.18 -16.43
N PRO A 105 -4.98 3.08 -17.18
CA PRO A 105 -6.22 3.68 -16.73
C PRO A 105 -7.23 2.59 -16.37
N ALA A 106 -8.00 2.83 -15.30
CA ALA A 106 -9.06 1.92 -14.90
C ALA A 106 -10.04 1.77 -16.07
N ASP A 107 -10.11 0.56 -16.64
CA ASP A 107 -10.99 0.12 -17.72
C ASP A 107 -11.54 1.25 -18.62
N GLY A 108 -10.73 1.66 -19.61
CA GLY A 108 -11.22 2.38 -20.78
C GLY A 108 -11.58 3.86 -20.59
N LEU A 109 -11.31 4.47 -19.42
CA LEU A 109 -11.39 5.93 -19.29
C LEU A 109 -10.09 6.55 -19.81
N PRO A 110 -10.12 7.50 -20.77
CA PRO A 110 -8.91 8.18 -21.21
C PRO A 110 -8.24 8.88 -20.01
N ASP A 111 -6.92 8.99 -20.06
CA ASP A 111 -6.15 9.77 -19.09
C ASP A 111 -6.75 11.18 -19.00
N ALA A 112 -6.91 11.72 -17.79
CA ALA A 112 -7.40 13.08 -17.61
C ALA A 112 -6.50 14.12 -18.30
N ARG A 113 -5.22 13.77 -18.56
CA ARG A 113 -4.28 14.57 -19.34
C ARG A 113 -4.55 14.54 -20.86
N ASP A 114 -5.28 13.54 -21.35
CA ASP A 114 -5.69 13.42 -22.75
C ASP A 114 -7.08 14.01 -22.99
N ALA A 115 -7.74 14.55 -21.95
CA ALA A 115 -8.98 15.28 -22.12
C ALA A 115 -8.70 16.55 -22.96
N PRO A 116 -9.43 16.79 -24.06
CA PRO A 116 -9.30 18.05 -24.79
C PRO A 116 -9.61 19.19 -23.84
N ASP A 117 -8.75 20.23 -23.84
CA ASP A 117 -8.96 21.46 -23.08
C ASP A 117 -10.43 21.89 -23.25
N ALA A 118 -11.18 21.91 -22.15
CA ALA A 118 -12.55 22.38 -22.17
C ALA A 118 -12.55 23.80 -22.76
N PRO A 119 -13.44 24.13 -23.73
CA PRO A 119 -13.47 25.45 -24.30
C PRO A 119 -13.71 26.46 -23.17
N GLY A 120 -12.79 27.43 -23.09
CA GLY A 120 -12.78 28.44 -22.04
C GLY A 120 -14.15 29.05 -21.83
N LEU A 121 -14.57 29.08 -20.56
CA LEU A 121 -15.75 29.82 -20.14
C LEU A 121 -15.68 31.24 -20.74
N PRO A 122 -16.74 31.73 -21.40
CA PRO A 122 -16.72 33.08 -21.95
C PRO A 122 -16.49 34.07 -20.81
N GLY A 123 -15.43 34.88 -20.97
CA GLY A 123 -15.04 35.91 -20.02
C GLY A 123 -16.23 36.80 -19.67
N GLY A 124 -16.58 36.81 -18.38
CA GLY A 124 -17.51 37.78 -17.84
C GLY A 124 -16.87 39.16 -17.94
N ASP A 125 -17.35 39.96 -18.89
CA ASP A 125 -17.03 41.37 -19.00
C ASP A 125 -17.66 42.09 -17.81
N ALA A 126 -16.91 42.17 -16.70
CA ALA A 126 -17.25 43.04 -15.58
C ALA A 126 -16.91 44.48 -15.99
N GLY A 127 -17.80 45.06 -16.78
CA GLY A 127 -17.80 46.48 -17.12
C GLY A 127 -17.75 47.34 -15.86
N ASN A 128 -16.63 48.03 -15.71
CA ASN A 128 -16.37 49.06 -14.71
C ASN A 128 -17.39 50.19 -14.85
N ALA A 129 -18.35 50.28 -13.91
CA ALA A 129 -19.14 51.48 -13.70
C ALA A 129 -18.71 52.10 -12.37
N SER A 130 -17.87 53.14 -12.48
CA SER A 130 -17.61 54.11 -11.42
C SER A 130 -18.33 55.44 -11.75
N PRO A 131 -18.54 56.31 -10.75
CA PRO A 131 -19.80 57.03 -10.51
C PRO A 131 -19.79 58.48 -11.01
N GLU A 132 -20.95 59.04 -11.34
CA GLU A 132 -21.15 60.51 -11.39
C GLU A 132 -22.58 60.92 -11.01
N ALA A 133 -22.62 62.01 -10.22
CA ALA A 133 -23.72 62.93 -9.85
C ALA A 133 -24.83 62.47 -8.89
#